data_AF-A0A5D4T686-F1
#
_entry.id   AF-A0A5D4T686-F1
#
_cell.length_a   1.000
_cell.length_b   1.000
_cell.length_c   1.000
_cell.angle_alpha   90.00
_cell.angle_beta   90.00
_cell.angle_gamma   90.00
#
_symmetry.space_group_name_H-M   'P 1'
#
loop_
_entity.id
_entity.type
_entity.pdbx_description
1 polymer ?
#
loop_
_entity_poly.entity_id
_entity_poly.type
_entity_poly.pdbx_seq_one_letter_code
_entity_poly.pdbx_strand_id
1 'polypeptide(L)'
;MENEIITNLSMQSLMINVVIGIVVGLFVSFILKRAYRNKKKIDKGFALIYYKLSYRRKLIRNLWQLPLSFIALIAIIIIFDIHTTASVFLLSLFILSGLTHCLLLYRKWKQEERNTEM
;
A
#
# COMPACT_ATOMS: atom_id res chain seq x y z
N MET A 1 -35.25 -8.36 20.51
CA MET A 1 -35.25 -9.27 19.35
C MET A 1 -35.29 -8.51 18.03
N GLU A 2 -36.34 -7.75 17.71
CA GLU A 2 -36.41 -6.99 16.44
C GLU A 2 -35.27 -5.95 16.28
N ASN A 3 -34.96 -5.18 17.34
CA ASN A 3 -33.87 -4.21 17.30
C ASN A 3 -32.50 -4.85 17.06
N GLU A 4 -32.24 -6.02 17.64
CA GLU A 4 -30.99 -6.76 17.43
C GLU A 4 -30.88 -7.31 16.01
N ILE A 5 -32.00 -7.76 15.44
CA ILE A 5 -32.08 -8.21 14.04
C ILE A 5 -31.78 -7.03 13.10
N ILE A 6 -32.36 -5.86 13.36
CA ILE A 6 -32.14 -4.64 12.56
C ILE A 6 -30.68 -4.18 12.65
N THR A 7 -30.06 -4.18 13.84
CA THR A 7 -28.64 -3.84 14.00
C THR A 7 -27.72 -4.83 13.32
N ASN A 8 -28.03 -6.12 13.35
CA ASN A 8 -27.22 -7.13 12.67
C ASN A 8 -27.32 -7.01 11.15
N LEU A 9 -28.52 -6.74 10.63
CA LEU A 9 -28.76 -6.51 9.21
C LEU A 9 -28.04 -5.24 8.71
N SER A 10 -28.10 -4.15 9.48
CA SER A 10 -27.39 -2.91 9.14
C SER A 10 -25.87 -3.12 9.15
N MET A 11 -25.32 -3.82 10.13
CA MET A 11 -23.89 -4.17 10.18
C MET A 11 -23.46 -5.05 9.01
N GLN A 12 -24.27 -6.03 8.61
CA GLN A 12 -23.99 -6.86 7.43
C GLN A 12 -23.95 -6.02 6.14
N SER A 13 -24.91 -5.11 5.94
CA SER A 13 -24.93 -4.23 4.77
C SER A 13 -23.71 -3.30 4.72
N LEU A 14 -23.25 -2.78 5.87
CA LEU A 14 -22.05 -1.97 5.97
C LEU A 14 -20.80 -2.78 5.58
N MET A 15 -20.66 -4.00 6.08
CA MET A 15 -19.57 -4.89 5.71
C MET A 15 -19.55 -5.18 4.20
N ILE A 16 -20.71 -5.47 3.59
CA ILE A 16 -20.82 -5.72 2.14
C ILE A 16 -20.35 -4.49 1.34
N ASN A 17 -20.75 -3.29 1.72
CA ASN A 17 -20.32 -2.06 1.04
C ASN A 17 -18.81 -1.84 1.13
N VAL A 18 -18.19 -2.11 2.28
CA VAL A 18 -16.73 -2.04 2.46
C VAL A 18 -16.03 -3.04 1.54
N VAL A 19 -16.53 -4.28 1.47
CA VAL A 19 -15.98 -5.33 0.60
C VAL A 19 -16.08 -4.93 -0.87
N ILE A 20 -17.23 -4.42 -1.31
CA ILE A 20 -17.42 -3.93 -2.69
C ILE A 20 -16.42 -2.81 -3.00
N GLY A 21 -16.23 -1.85 -2.09
CA GLY A 21 -15.25 -0.77 -2.26
C GLY A 21 -13.82 -1.30 -2.44
N ILE A 22 -13.42 -2.29 -1.64
CA ILE A 22 -12.10 -2.94 -1.74
C ILE A 22 -11.96 -3.64 -3.10
N VAL A 23 -12.97 -4.40 -3.53
CA VAL A 23 -12.95 -5.14 -4.81
C VAL A 23 -12.85 -4.17 -5.98
N VAL A 24 -13.64 -3.09 -5.99
CA VAL A 24 -13.59 -2.06 -7.03
C VAL A 24 -12.21 -1.40 -7.06
N GLY A 25 -11.65 -1.04 -5.90
CA GLY A 25 -10.32 -0.45 -5.81
C GLY A 25 -9.21 -1.36 -6.38
N LEU A 26 -9.29 -2.66 -6.09
CA LEU A 26 -8.38 -3.67 -6.65
C LEU A 26 -8.54 -3.79 -8.16
N PHE A 27 -9.78 -3.79 -8.66
CA PHE A 27 -10.07 -3.88 -10.09
C PHE A 27 -9.53 -2.68 -10.87
N VAL A 28 -9.76 -1.46 -10.36
CA VAL A 28 -9.20 -0.22 -10.93
C VAL A 28 -7.67 -0.27 -10.92
N SER A 29 -7.07 -0.72 -9.83
CA SER A 29 -5.62 -0.87 -9.71
C SER A 29 -5.06 -1.86 -10.75
N PHE A 30 -5.76 -2.97 -10.99
CA PHE A 30 -5.41 -3.95 -12.00
C PHE A 30 -5.47 -3.38 -13.43
N ILE A 31 -6.54 -2.68 -13.77
CA ILE A 31 -6.71 -2.01 -15.07
C ILE A 31 -5.59 -1.00 -15.29
N LEU A 32 -5.32 -0.14 -14.31
CA LEU A 32 -4.26 0.87 -14.40
C LEU A 32 -2.87 0.21 -14.54
N LYS A 33 -2.60 -0.86 -13.79
CA LYS A 33 -1.35 -1.63 -13.94
C LYS A 33 -1.17 -2.13 -15.38
N ARG A 34 -2.24 -2.64 -16.00
CA ARG A 34 -2.22 -3.14 -17.37
C ARG A 34 -2.05 -2.02 -18.40
N ALA A 35 -2.78 -0.91 -18.24
CA ALA A 35 -2.78 0.22 -19.16
C ALA A 35 -1.44 0.96 -19.20
N TYR A 36 -0.71 1.02 -18.09
CA TYR A 36 0.55 1.77 -17.96
C TYR A 36 1.82 0.89 -18.03
N ARG A 37 1.69 -0.43 -18.26
CA ARG A 37 2.84 -1.36 -18.28
C ARG A 37 3.93 -0.98 -19.29
N ASN A 38 3.53 -0.53 -20.48
CA ASN A 38 4.44 -0.23 -21.59
C ASN A 38 4.58 1.28 -21.87
N LYS A 39 4.03 2.14 -21.02
CA LYS A 39 4.12 3.59 -21.21
C LYS A 39 5.41 4.12 -20.58
N LYS A 40 6.01 5.13 -21.23
CA LYS A 40 7.18 5.84 -20.67
C LYS A 40 6.83 6.38 -19.28
N LYS A 41 7.74 6.14 -18.34
CA LYS A 41 7.60 6.59 -16.95
C LYS A 41 8.00 8.04 -16.83
N ILE A 42 7.28 8.77 -15.97
CA ILE A 42 7.55 10.18 -15.71
C ILE A 42 8.50 10.28 -14.52
N ASP A 43 9.69 10.84 -14.76
CA ASP A 43 10.70 11.14 -13.73
C ASP A 43 10.80 12.63 -13.36
N LYS A 44 10.36 13.56 -14.23
CA LYS A 44 10.26 15.02 -13.94
C LYS A 44 8.84 15.53 -14.26
N GLY A 45 8.29 16.42 -13.42
CA GLY A 45 6.90 16.94 -13.53
C GLY A 45 5.83 16.21 -12.68
N PHE A 46 4.59 16.67 -12.75
CA PHE A 46 3.45 16.16 -11.98
C PHE A 46 2.92 14.83 -12.56
N ALA A 47 2.77 13.81 -11.72
CA ALA A 47 2.22 12.52 -12.11
C ALA A 47 1.36 11.94 -10.98
N LEU A 48 0.04 11.98 -11.14
CA LEU A 48 -0.93 11.44 -10.17
C LEU A 48 -0.98 9.91 -10.19
N ILE A 49 -0.88 9.30 -11.37
CA ILE A 49 -1.10 7.86 -11.53
C ILE A 49 0.13 7.08 -11.10
N TYR A 50 0.02 6.31 -10.00
CA TYR A 50 1.10 5.52 -9.40
C TYR A 50 1.89 4.71 -10.44
N TYR A 51 1.20 4.04 -11.36
CA TYR A 51 1.83 3.16 -12.35
C TYR A 51 2.70 3.91 -13.36
N LYS A 52 2.46 5.21 -13.58
CA LYS A 52 3.21 6.07 -14.51
C LYS A 52 4.49 6.67 -13.89
N LEU A 53 4.68 6.60 -12.57
CA LEU A 53 5.89 7.12 -11.92
C LEU A 53 7.13 6.23 -12.19
N SER A 54 8.29 6.89 -12.32
CA SER A 54 9.61 6.23 -12.30
C SER A 54 9.83 5.44 -11.01
N TYR A 55 10.66 4.39 -11.06
CA TYR A 55 10.98 3.63 -9.85
C TYR A 55 11.72 4.47 -8.81
N ARG A 56 12.53 5.46 -9.23
CA ARG A 56 13.21 6.42 -8.34
C ARG A 56 12.24 7.19 -7.44
N ARG A 57 11.20 7.79 -8.00
CA ARG A 57 10.19 8.53 -7.23
C ARG A 57 9.37 7.62 -6.32
N LYS A 58 9.07 6.40 -6.80
CA LYS A 58 8.40 5.39 -5.97
C LYS A 58 9.27 5.06 -4.75
N LEU A 59 10.59 4.96 -4.91
CA LEU A 59 11.52 4.70 -3.81
C LEU A 59 11.53 5.84 -2.79
N ILE A 60 11.69 7.09 -3.24
CA ILE A 60 11.68 8.27 -2.36
C ILE A 60 10.35 8.37 -1.60
N ARG A 61 9.22 8.15 -2.29
CA ARG A 61 7.91 8.14 -1.64
C ARG A 61 7.78 7.01 -0.62
N ASN A 62 8.22 5.79 -0.96
CA ASN A 62 8.16 4.67 -0.02
C ASN A 62 9.00 4.95 1.23
N LEU A 63 10.17 5.58 1.05
CA LEU A 63 11.06 5.94 2.16
C LEU A 63 10.46 7.01 3.07
N TRP A 64 9.76 8.01 2.52
CA TRP A 64 9.05 9.02 3.31
C TRP A 64 7.75 8.50 3.93
N GLN A 65 7.10 7.53 3.30
CA GLN A 65 5.91 6.87 3.85
C GLN A 65 6.25 5.90 4.98
N LEU A 66 7.44 5.30 4.96
CA LEU A 66 7.89 4.35 5.97
C LEU A 66 7.82 4.89 7.41
N PRO A 67 8.35 6.09 7.75
CA PRO A 67 8.22 6.65 9.10
C PRO A 67 6.76 6.98 9.46
N LEU A 68 5.97 7.47 8.50
CA LEU A 68 4.55 7.76 8.72
C LEU A 68 3.76 6.47 9.04
N SER A 69 3.99 5.42 8.26
CA SER A 69 3.39 4.10 8.49
C SER A 69 3.86 3.47 9.80
N PHE A 70 5.10 3.70 10.22
CA PHE A 70 5.62 3.24 11.50
C PHE A 70 4.90 3.90 12.68
N ILE A 71 4.69 5.22 12.64
CA ILE A 71 3.93 5.95 13.66
C ILE A 71 2.48 5.44 13.72
N ALA A 72 1.84 5.25 12.56
CA ALA A 72 0.48 4.72 12.49
C ALA A 72 0.37 3.31 13.10
N LEU A 73 1.36 2.44 12.85
CA LEU A 73 1.41 1.10 13.42
C LEU A 73 1.53 1.14 14.95
N ILE A 74 2.37 2.01 15.49
CA ILE A 74 2.48 2.20 16.95
C ILE A 74 1.16 2.70 17.53
N ALA A 75 0.51 3.66 16.89
CA ALA A 75 -0.79 4.17 17.35
C ALA A 75 -1.85 3.06 17.40
N ILE A 76 -1.89 2.17 16.39
CA ILE A 76 -2.79 1.02 16.37
C ILE A 76 -2.49 0.06 17.54
N ILE A 77 -1.22 -0.26 17.77
CA ILE A 77 -0.82 -1.14 18.88
C ILE A 77 -1.30 -0.59 20.23
N ILE A 78 -1.19 0.73 20.45
CA ILE A 78 -1.62 1.39 21.68
C ILE A 78 -3.15 1.43 21.79
N ILE A 79 -3.86 1.83 20.72
CA ILE A 79 -5.33 2.00 20.75
C ILE A 79 -6.05 0.66 20.96
N PHE A 80 -5.55 -0.41 20.36
CA PHE A 80 -6.17 -1.74 20.43
C PHE A 80 -5.58 -2.62 21.54
N ASP A 81 -4.71 -2.07 22.39
CA ASP A 81 -4.03 -2.77 23.49
C ASP A 81 -3.49 -4.15 23.07
N ILE A 82 -2.78 -4.17 21.93
CA ILE A 82 -2.28 -5.42 21.35
C ILE A 82 -1.19 -5.99 22.26
N HIS A 83 -1.33 -7.28 22.62
CA HIS A 83 -0.35 -8.00 23.44
C HIS A 83 1.10 -7.77 23.00
N THR A 84 1.99 -7.61 23.98
CA THR A 84 3.40 -7.23 23.78
C THR A 84 4.18 -8.20 22.88
N THR A 85 3.90 -9.50 22.94
CA THR A 85 4.53 -10.49 22.05
C THR A 85 4.07 -10.33 20.59
N ALA A 86 2.77 -10.09 20.39
CA ALA A 86 2.21 -9.89 19.06
C ALA A 86 2.66 -8.57 18.44
N SER A 87 2.78 -7.50 19.23
CA SER A 87 3.25 -6.20 18.75
C SER A 87 4.72 -6.25 18.29
N VAL A 88 5.61 -6.92 19.02
CA VAL A 88 7.01 -7.14 18.60
C VAL A 88 7.09 -7.92 17.30
N PHE A 89 6.28 -8.97 17.15
CA PHE A 89 6.22 -9.75 15.91
C PHE A 89 5.73 -8.91 14.72
N LEU A 90 4.67 -8.11 14.91
CA LEU A 90 4.14 -7.20 13.88
C LEU A 90 5.17 -6.15 13.45
N LEU A 91 5.87 -5.53 14.42
CA LEU A 91 6.92 -4.55 14.14
C LEU A 91 8.09 -5.16 13.37
N SER A 92 8.51 -6.37 13.75
CA SER A 92 9.58 -7.09 13.03
C SER A 92 9.19 -7.38 11.58
N LEU A 93 7.98 -7.90 11.35
CA LEU A 93 7.45 -8.15 10.00
C LEU A 93 7.35 -6.86 9.17
N PHE A 94 6.93 -5.75 9.77
CA PHE A 94 6.85 -4.46 9.11
C PHE A 94 8.23 -3.99 8.62
N ILE A 95 9.26 -4.11 9.46
CA ILE A 95 10.63 -3.73 9.10
C ILE A 95 11.17 -4.61 7.96
N LEU A 96 11.03 -5.93 8.08
CA LEU A 96 11.50 -6.88 7.06
C LEU A 96 10.83 -6.67 5.71
N SER A 97 9.51 -6.49 5.70
CA SER A 97 8.75 -6.25 4.48
C SER A 97 9.08 -4.88 3.86
N GLY A 98 9.21 -3.83 4.68
CA GLY A 98 9.62 -2.50 4.24
C GLY A 98 11.00 -2.49 3.59
N LEU A 99 11.99 -3.14 4.22
CA LEU A 99 13.34 -3.30 3.67
C LEU A 99 13.32 -4.06 2.35
N THR A 100 12.63 -5.19 2.28
CA THR A 100 12.51 -5.99 1.06
C THR A 100 11.90 -5.18 -0.08
N HIS A 101 10.84 -4.42 0.19
CA HIS A 101 10.20 -3.55 -0.79
C HIS A 101 11.14 -2.45 -1.29
N CYS A 102 11.87 -1.79 -0.38
CA CYS A 102 12.86 -0.79 -0.74
C CYS A 102 13.97 -1.37 -1.64
N LEU A 103 14.51 -2.54 -1.30
CA LEU A 103 15.55 -3.20 -2.08
C LEU A 103 15.06 -3.58 -3.48
N LEU A 104 13.87 -4.18 -3.61
CA LEU A 104 13.30 -4.54 -4.91
C LEU A 104 13.08 -3.31 -5.79
N LEU A 105 12.65 -2.21 -5.19
CA LEU A 105 12.39 -0.96 -5.90
C LEU A 105 13.68 -0.29 -6.35
N TYR A 106 14.72 -0.33 -5.52
CA TYR A 106 16.07 0.10 -5.87
C TYR A 106 16.66 -0.73 -7.01
N ARG A 107 16.57 -2.06 -6.95
CA ARG A 107 17.05 -2.96 -8.02
C ARG A 107 16.38 -2.66 -9.36
N LYS A 108 15.06 -2.44 -9.35
CA LYS A 108 14.29 -2.07 -10.54
C LYS A 108 14.68 -0.70 -11.08
N TRP A 109 14.93 0.28 -10.21
CA TRP A 109 15.43 1.59 -10.63
C TRP A 109 16.79 1.47 -11.34
N LYS A 110 17.76 0.75 -10.74
CA LYS A 110 19.09 0.54 -11.36
C LYS A 110 19.04 -0.26 -12.66
N GLN A 111 18.03 -1.10 -12.85
CA GLN A 111 17.80 -1.80 -14.12
C GLN A 111 17.25 -0.86 -15.20
N GLU A 112 16.39 0.10 -14.85
CA GLU A 112 15.89 1.09 -15.80
C GLU A 112 16.99 2.03 -16.31
N GLU A 113 17.89 2.47 -15.42
CA GLU A 113 19.01 3.32 -15.82
C GLU A 113 19.92 2.61 -16.81
N ARG A 114 20.34 1.37 -16.50
CA ARG A 114 21.17 0.55 -17.41
C ARG A 114 20.53 0.29 -18.77
N ASN A 115 19.21 0.11 -18.83
CA ASN A 115 18.51 -0.12 -20.09
C ASN A 115 18.31 1.15 -20.93
N THR A 116 18.52 2.33 -20.35
CA THR A 116 18.40 3.61 -21.07
C THR A 116 19.76 4.06 -21.65
N GLU A 117 20.86 3.47 -21.19
CA GLU A 117 22.24 3.74 -21.62
C GLU A 117 22.73 2.81 -22.75
N MET A 118 21.97 1.77 -23.09
CA MET A 118 22.20 0.87 -24.26
C MET A 118 21.30 1.27 -25.43
#